data_AF-A0A1F4CFE1-F1
#
_entry.id   AF-A0A1F4CFE1-F1
#
_cell.length_a   1.000
_cell.length_b   1.000
_cell.length_c   1.000
_cell.angle_alpha   90.00
_cell.angle_beta   90.00
_cell.angle_gamma   90.00
#
_symmetry.space_group_name_H-M   'P 1'
#
loop_
_entity.id
_entity.type
_entity.pdbx_description
1 polymer ?
#
loop_
_entity_poly.entity_id
_entity_poly.type
_entity_poly.pdbx_seq_one_letter_code
_entity_poly.pdbx_strand_id
1 'polypeptide(L)'
;AGAEDVLRADGYVFATPENLAAMSGVMKDFFDRTYYAVLDRIAGRAYATLICAGSDGENAARQIERICTGWRLKAIAEPLIICTHAQTPEAIMALKTIGEHDLRRCEESGAAIAAGLALGIF
;
A
#
# COMPACT_ATOMS: atom_id res chain seq x y z
N ALA A 1 -10.96 -6.69 4.78
CA ALA A 1 -9.87 -7.31 5.54
C ALA A 1 -9.85 -6.79 6.97
N GLY A 2 -9.44 -7.60 7.94
CA GLY A 2 -9.18 -7.22 9.34
C GLY A 2 -8.03 -8.02 9.94
N ALA A 3 -7.89 -7.99 11.27
CA ALA A 3 -6.74 -8.61 11.95
C ALA A 3 -6.55 -10.09 11.62
N GLU A 4 -7.63 -10.87 11.51
CA GLU A 4 -7.54 -12.29 11.17
C GLU A 4 -6.98 -12.51 9.76
N ASP A 5 -7.40 -11.70 8.79
CA ASP A 5 -6.86 -11.77 7.42
C ASP A 5 -5.36 -11.45 7.40
N VAL A 6 -4.95 -10.45 8.19
CA VAL A 6 -3.54 -10.06 8.32
C VAL A 6 -2.72 -11.19 8.94
N LEU A 7 -3.22 -11.84 9.99
CA LEU A 7 -2.52 -12.95 10.65
C LEU A 7 -2.36 -14.15 9.71
N ARG A 8 -3.37 -14.44 8.89
CA ARG A 8 -3.39 -15.57 7.96
C ARG A 8 -2.54 -15.37 6.71
N ALA A 9 -2.27 -14.13 6.30
CA ALA A 9 -1.51 -13.84 5.10
C ALA A 9 0.01 -13.89 5.34
N ASP A 10 0.77 -14.35 4.36
CA ASP A 10 2.24 -14.43 4.45
C ASP A 10 2.93 -13.10 4.07
N GLY A 11 2.23 -12.21 3.36
CA GLY A 11 2.69 -10.88 3.00
C GLY A 11 1.54 -9.97 2.53
N TYR A 12 1.83 -8.70 2.28
CA TYR A 12 0.81 -7.68 2.07
C TYR A 12 1.09 -6.77 0.87
N VAL A 13 0.02 -6.34 0.20
CA VAL A 13 0.06 -5.21 -0.73
C VAL A 13 -0.92 -4.16 -0.23
N PHE A 14 -0.42 -3.00 0.19
CA PHE A 14 -1.24 -1.87 0.61
C PHE A 14 -1.46 -0.94 -0.57
N ALA A 15 -2.67 -0.98 -1.13
CA ALA A 15 -3.07 -0.11 -2.23
C ALA A 15 -4.07 0.94 -1.74
N THR A 16 -3.78 2.23 -1.94
CA THR A 16 -4.66 3.33 -1.50
C THR A 16 -4.56 4.54 -2.43
N PRO A 17 -5.64 5.32 -2.61
CA PRO A 17 -5.47 6.69 -3.08
C PRO A 17 -4.79 7.55 -2.00
N GLU A 18 -4.14 8.61 -2.44
CA GLU A 18 -3.79 9.76 -1.60
C GLU A 18 -4.98 10.71 -1.54
N ASN A 19 -5.40 11.04 -0.31
CA ASN A 19 -6.46 11.99 -0.04
C ASN A 19 -5.94 13.06 0.92
N LEU A 20 -5.93 14.32 0.48
CA LEU A 20 -5.51 15.48 1.29
C LEU A 20 -4.12 15.30 1.91
N ALA A 21 -3.17 14.91 1.06
CA ALA A 21 -1.79 14.57 1.37
C ALA A 21 -1.62 13.38 2.33
N ALA A 22 -2.61 12.51 2.50
CA ALA A 22 -2.53 11.37 3.41
C ALA A 22 -3.00 10.07 2.74
N MET A 23 -2.74 8.93 3.38
CA MET A 23 -3.45 7.70 2.98
C MET A 23 -4.97 7.90 3.11
N SER A 24 -5.75 7.13 2.35
CA SER A 24 -7.21 7.22 2.45
C SER A 24 -7.70 6.92 3.87
N GLY A 25 -8.82 7.53 4.26
CA GLY A 25 -9.42 7.27 5.57
C GLY A 25 -9.78 5.79 5.78
N VAL A 26 -10.15 5.08 4.72
CA VAL A 26 -10.43 3.63 4.76
C VAL A 26 -9.17 2.82 5.07
N MET A 27 -8.03 3.18 4.48
CA MET A 27 -6.74 2.55 4.78
C MET A 27 -6.32 2.84 6.23
N LYS A 28 -6.49 4.09 6.69
CA LYS A 28 -6.19 4.48 8.06
C LYS A 28 -7.05 3.73 9.08
N ASP A 29 -8.36 3.64 8.85
CA ASP A 29 -9.29 2.86 9.67
C ASP A 29 -8.84 1.39 9.77
N PHE A 30 -8.49 0.78 8.65
CA PHE A 30 -7.98 -0.59 8.62
C PHE A 30 -6.74 -0.76 9.50
N PHE A 31 -5.75 0.14 9.38
CA PHE A 31 -4.57 0.10 10.24
C PHE A 31 -4.94 0.25 11.71
N ASP A 32 -5.77 1.22 12.08
CA ASP A 32 -6.11 1.52 13.47
C ASP A 32 -6.78 0.35 14.19
N ARG A 33 -7.79 -0.25 13.57
CA ARG A 33 -8.52 -1.37 14.18
C ARG A 33 -7.74 -2.68 14.17
N THR A 34 -6.67 -2.76 13.37
CA THR A 34 -5.85 -3.97 13.23
C THR A 34 -4.56 -3.89 14.06
N TYR A 35 -4.05 -2.67 14.30
CA TYR A 35 -2.69 -2.43 14.77
C TYR A 35 -2.26 -3.30 15.94
N TYR A 36 -3.03 -3.26 17.02
CA TYR A 36 -2.68 -3.95 18.26
C TYR A 36 -2.96 -5.46 18.23
N ALA A 37 -3.94 -5.90 17.44
CA ALA A 37 -4.32 -7.31 17.36
C ALA A 37 -3.24 -8.20 16.69
N VAL A 38 -2.40 -7.59 15.86
CA VAL A 38 -1.35 -8.26 15.09
C VAL A 38 0.06 -7.88 15.52
N LEU A 39 0.19 -6.96 16.48
CA LEU A 39 1.47 -6.44 16.96
C LEU A 39 2.38 -7.58 17.42
N ASP A 40 3.64 -7.54 16.98
CA ASP A 40 4.69 -8.55 17.22
C ASP A 40 4.37 -9.98 16.72
N ARG A 41 3.23 -10.21 16.03
CA ARG A 41 2.83 -11.52 15.48
C ARG A 41 3.14 -11.67 13.99
N ILE A 42 3.42 -10.55 13.31
CA ILE A 42 3.64 -10.49 11.86
C ILE A 42 5.01 -9.94 11.48
N ALA A 43 5.90 -9.83 12.48
CA ALA A 43 7.22 -9.25 12.30
C ALA A 43 8.01 -10.01 11.22
N GLY A 44 8.68 -9.25 10.35
CA GLY A 44 9.50 -9.77 9.27
C GLY A 44 8.76 -10.05 7.97
N ARG A 45 7.42 -10.10 7.96
CA ARG A 45 6.65 -10.35 6.73
C ARG A 45 6.84 -9.25 5.69
N ALA A 46 6.84 -9.65 4.42
CA ALA A 46 6.99 -8.77 3.27
C ALA A 46 5.78 -7.87 3.08
N TYR A 47 6.02 -6.64 2.62
CA TYR A 47 4.97 -5.77 2.09
C TYR A 47 5.42 -4.93 0.90
N ALA A 48 4.45 -4.53 0.08
CA ALA A 48 4.56 -3.53 -0.97
C ALA A 48 3.48 -2.46 -0.80
N THR A 49 3.73 -1.26 -1.34
CA THR A 49 2.82 -0.11 -1.26
C THR A 49 2.56 0.45 -2.65
N LEU A 50 1.28 0.61 -2.99
CA LEU A 50 0.80 1.19 -4.25
C LEU A 50 -0.08 2.41 -3.95
N ILE A 51 0.25 3.56 -4.54
CA ILE A 51 -0.45 4.82 -4.26
C ILE A 51 -0.90 5.46 -5.56
N CYS A 52 -2.20 5.77 -5.63
CA CYS A 52 -2.75 6.63 -6.67
C CYS A 52 -2.91 8.04 -6.13
N ALA A 53 -2.16 9.01 -6.65
CA ALA A 53 -2.17 10.39 -6.19
C ALA A 53 -2.68 11.37 -7.25
N GLY A 54 -3.11 12.55 -6.81
CA GLY A 54 -3.41 13.66 -7.72
C GLY A 54 -2.11 14.22 -8.29
N SER A 55 -1.25 14.71 -7.40
CA SER A 55 0.01 15.38 -7.77
C SER A 55 1.23 14.92 -6.98
N ASP A 56 1.04 14.41 -5.76
CA ASP A 56 2.10 13.98 -4.86
C ASP A 56 1.56 12.89 -3.92
N GLY A 57 2.28 11.77 -3.81
CA GLY A 57 1.92 10.64 -2.94
C GLY A 57 2.87 10.41 -1.77
N GLU A 58 3.92 11.22 -1.61
CA GLU A 58 5.05 10.93 -0.72
C GLU A 58 4.64 10.90 0.75
N ASN A 59 3.77 11.82 1.19
CA ASN A 59 3.34 11.80 2.57
C ASN A 59 2.44 10.60 2.90
N ALA A 60 1.60 10.15 1.95
CA ALA A 60 0.82 8.92 2.12
C ALA A 60 1.75 7.70 2.24
N ALA A 61 2.79 7.62 1.40
CA ALA A 61 3.80 6.57 1.47
C ALA A 61 4.50 6.55 2.84
N ARG A 62 5.00 7.70 3.29
CA ARG A 62 5.67 7.86 4.58
C ARG A 62 4.77 7.47 5.77
N GLN A 63 3.48 7.79 5.72
CA GLN A 63 2.56 7.39 6.77
C GLN A 63 2.40 5.86 6.84
N ILE A 64 2.26 5.20 5.68
CA ILE A 64 2.16 3.73 5.59
C ILE A 64 3.45 3.08 6.09
N GLU A 65 4.60 3.58 5.64
CA GLU A 65 5.92 3.09 6.04
C GLU A 65 6.11 3.14 7.56
N ARG A 66 5.72 4.24 8.21
CA ARG A 66 5.80 4.37 9.68
C ARG A 66 4.96 3.35 10.42
N ILE A 67 3.75 3.07 9.93
CA ILE A 67 2.87 2.05 10.53
C ILE A 67 3.46 0.66 10.32
N CYS A 68 3.91 0.35 9.10
CA CYS A 68 4.56 -0.93 8.76
C CYS A 68 5.85 -1.15 9.56
N THR A 69 6.61 -0.09 9.83
CA THR A 69 7.77 -0.11 10.72
C THR A 69 7.37 -0.49 12.15
N GLY A 70 6.26 0.05 12.65
CA GLY A 70 5.70 -0.33 13.95
C GLY A 70 5.31 -1.82 14.03
N TRP A 71 4.87 -2.41 12.92
CA TRP A 71 4.63 -3.85 12.76
C TRP A 71 5.89 -4.68 12.45
N ARG A 72 7.04 -4.03 12.27
CA ARG A 72 8.32 -4.67 11.87
C ARG A 72 8.23 -5.42 10.54
N LEU A 73 7.42 -4.93 9.61
CA LEU A 73 7.32 -5.48 8.26
C LEU A 73 8.54 -5.09 7.42
N LYS A 74 8.83 -5.89 6.39
CA LYS A 74 9.92 -5.63 5.44
C LYS A 74 9.37 -5.12 4.12
N ALA A 75 9.73 -3.91 3.73
CA ALA A 75 9.41 -3.40 2.41
C ALA A 75 10.20 -4.20 1.37
N ILE A 76 9.54 -4.65 0.30
CA ILE A 76 10.23 -5.37 -0.79
C ILE A 76 10.81 -4.42 -1.86
N ALA A 77 10.30 -3.18 -1.91
CA ALA A 77 10.69 -2.14 -2.85
C ALA A 77 10.22 -0.77 -2.32
N GLU A 78 10.73 0.30 -2.95
CA GLU A 78 10.19 1.66 -2.78
C GLU A 78 8.69 1.71 -3.13
N PRO A 79 7.91 2.59 -2.49
CA PRO A 79 6.48 2.74 -2.76
C PRO A 79 6.24 3.15 -4.23
N LEU A 80 5.30 2.47 -4.89
CA LEU A 80 4.91 2.82 -6.25
C LEU A 80 3.85 3.92 -6.21
N ILE A 81 4.24 5.15 -6.53
CA ILE A 81 3.34 6.31 -6.61
C ILE A 81 3.00 6.59 -8.08
N ILE A 82 1.71 6.66 -8.39
CA ILE A 82 1.17 6.99 -9.71
C ILE A 82 0.39 8.31 -9.60
N CYS A 83 0.90 9.36 -10.23
CA CYS A 83 0.24 10.66 -10.27
C CYS A 83 -0.69 10.76 -11.48
N THR A 84 -1.98 10.99 -11.21
CA THR A 84 -3.00 11.15 -12.26
C THR A 84 -3.06 12.57 -12.85
N HIS A 85 -2.38 13.52 -12.20
CA HIS A 85 -2.39 14.94 -12.55
C HIS A 85 -3.80 15.56 -12.60
N ALA A 86 -4.76 14.99 -11.86
CA ALA A 86 -6.10 15.54 -11.71
C ALA A 86 -6.04 16.83 -10.88
N GLN A 87 -6.12 18.00 -11.55
CA GLN A 87 -5.96 19.31 -10.91
C GLN A 87 -7.23 20.18 -10.92
N THR A 88 -8.26 19.81 -11.69
CA THR A 88 -9.56 20.52 -11.67
C THR A 88 -10.58 19.76 -10.82
N PRO A 89 -11.60 20.43 -10.26
CA PRO A 89 -12.67 19.75 -9.51
C PRO A 89 -13.33 18.62 -10.29
N GLU A 90 -13.58 18.81 -11.59
CA GLU A 90 -14.19 17.81 -12.47
C GLU A 90 -13.24 16.62 -12.65
N ALA A 91 -11.96 16.88 -12.92
CA ALA A 91 -10.95 15.84 -13.07
C ALA A 91 -10.74 15.06 -11.76
N ILE A 92 -10.81 15.72 -10.59
CA ILE A 92 -10.70 15.11 -9.26
C ILE A 92 -11.92 14.22 -8.97
N MET A 93 -13.12 14.63 -9.36
CA MET A 93 -14.35 13.85 -9.14
C MET A 93 -14.56 12.73 -10.17
N ALA A 94 -13.91 12.80 -11.34
CA ALA A 94 -14.01 11.78 -12.37
C ALA A 94 -13.38 10.43 -11.95
N LEU A 95 -13.87 9.34 -12.52
CA LEU A 95 -13.24 8.02 -12.37
C LEU A 95 -11.82 8.07 -12.93
N LYS A 96 -10.85 7.56 -12.17
CA LYS A 96 -9.45 7.49 -12.61
C LYS A 96 -9.25 6.28 -13.50
N THR A 97 -8.63 6.51 -14.65
CA THR A 97 -8.14 5.44 -15.52
C THR A 97 -6.62 5.46 -15.44
N ILE A 98 -6.03 4.35 -15.01
CA ILE A 98 -4.57 4.18 -14.93
C ILE A 98 -4.08 3.63 -16.26
N GLY A 99 -3.01 4.23 -16.80
CA GLY A 99 -2.42 3.79 -18.06
C GLY A 99 -1.80 2.40 -17.97
N GLU A 100 -1.73 1.68 -19.08
CA GLU A 100 -1.20 0.30 -19.13
C GLU A 100 0.22 0.17 -18.59
N HIS A 101 1.07 1.18 -18.80
CA HIS A 101 2.42 1.20 -18.27
C HIS A 101 2.44 1.10 -16.74
N ASP A 102 1.61 1.88 -16.07
CA ASP A 102 1.57 1.90 -14.61
C ASP A 102 0.83 0.68 -14.05
N LEU A 103 -0.18 0.17 -14.77
CA LEU A 103 -0.80 -1.12 -14.44
C LEU A 103 0.23 -2.26 -14.47
N ARG A 104 1.09 -2.32 -15.49
CA ARG A 104 2.18 -3.32 -15.55
C ARG A 104 3.14 -3.20 -14.38
N ARG A 105 3.51 -1.99 -13.97
CA ARG A 105 4.38 -1.78 -12.79
C ARG A 105 3.73 -2.27 -11.49
N CYS A 106 2.41 -2.11 -11.36
CA CYS A 106 1.65 -2.69 -10.24
C CYS A 106 1.63 -4.23 -10.30
N GLU A 107 1.43 -4.81 -11.48
CA GLU A 107 1.47 -6.26 -11.71
C GLU A 107 2.84 -6.84 -11.37
N GLU A 108 3.92 -6.19 -11.81
CA GLU A 108 5.32 -6.57 -11.51
C GLU A 108 5.57 -6.55 -10.00
N SER A 109 5.06 -5.54 -9.28
CA SER A 109 5.17 -5.47 -7.82
C SER A 109 4.44 -6.63 -7.13
N GLY A 110 3.24 -6.97 -7.62
CA GLY A 110 2.48 -8.14 -7.16
C GLY A 110 3.16 -9.48 -7.47
N ALA A 111 3.76 -9.60 -8.65
CA ALA A 111 4.52 -10.79 -9.04
C ALA A 111 5.77 -10.95 -8.19
N ALA A 112 6.49 -9.86 -7.89
CA ALA A 112 7.69 -9.87 -7.06
C ALA A 112 7.41 -10.35 -5.64
N ILE A 113 6.34 -9.85 -4.98
CA ILE A 113 5.98 -10.33 -3.64
C ILE A 113 5.58 -11.80 -3.66
N ALA A 114 4.76 -12.22 -4.64
CA ALA A 114 4.31 -13.61 -4.75
C ALA A 114 5.48 -14.58 -4.98
N ALA A 115 6.42 -14.23 -5.88
CA ALA A 115 7.62 -15.02 -6.13
C ALA A 115 8.54 -15.07 -4.91
N GLY A 116 8.75 -13.94 -4.23
CA GLY A 116 9.56 -13.87 -3.02
C GLY A 116 9.04 -14.77 -1.89
N LEU A 117 7.71 -14.77 -1.68
CA LEU A 117 7.05 -15.66 -0.72
C LEU A 117 7.18 -17.14 -1.12
N ALA A 118 6.95 -17.47 -2.40
CA ALA A 118 7.06 -18.85 -2.88
C ALA A 118 8.48 -19.43 -2.77
N LEU A 119 9.51 -18.57 -2.87
CA LEU A 119 10.92 -18.96 -2.73
C LEU A 119 11.43 -18.91 -1.28
N GLY A 120 10.62 -18.44 -0.32
CA GLY A 120 11.03 -18.28 1.08
C GLY A 120 12.10 -17.20 1.27
N ILE A 121 12.15 -16.19 0.40
CA ILE A 121 13.06 -15.04 0.51
C ILE A 121 12.63 -14.13 1.67
N PHE A 122 11.32 -14.08 1.95
CA PHE A 122 10.71 -13.29 3.01
C PHE A 122 9.94 -14.18 3.98
#